data_AF-A0A059G6M5-F1
#
_entry.id   AF-A0A059G6M5-F1
#
_cell.length_a   1.000
_cell.length_b   1.000
_cell.length_c   1.000
_cell.angle_alpha   90.00
_cell.angle_beta   90.00
_cell.angle_gamma   90.00
#
_symmetry.space_group_name_H-M   'P 1'
#
loop_
_entity.id
_entity.type
_entity.pdbx_description
1 polymer ?
#
loop_
_entity_poly.entity_id
_entity_poly.type
_entity_poly.pdbx_seq_one_letter_code
_entity_poly.pdbx_strand_id
1 'polypeptide(L)'
;MVYLYGTCESFRFTQHSSVIVLSKYDRKKKMTILTSAQIRAARALLDWTQPKLAEMAKLSVPTVRRMEGARGPSASTEANVDAVRRALEAGGVIFLDPEESKDGGPGVRLIF
;
A
#
# COMPACT_ATOMS: atom_id res chain seq x y z
N MET A 1 3.19 -1.74 33.67
CA MET A 1 1.87 -1.79 33.02
C MET A 1 1.15 -0.50 33.37
N VAL A 2 1.18 0.47 32.46
CA VAL A 2 0.54 1.79 32.66
C VAL A 2 -0.45 1.97 31.52
N TYR A 3 -1.74 2.03 31.86
CA TYR A 3 -2.80 2.31 30.91
C TYR A 3 -2.95 3.82 30.77
N LEU A 4 -2.77 4.35 29.56
CA LEU A 4 -3.15 5.71 29.22
C LEU A 4 -4.33 5.66 28.25
N TYR A 5 -5.47 6.15 28.73
CA TYR A 5 -6.64 6.50 27.92
C TYR A 5 -6.27 7.70 27.04
N GLY A 6 -6.16 7.49 25.73
CA GLY A 6 -5.84 8.57 24.79
C GLY A 6 -5.43 7.99 23.44
N THR A 7 -6.11 8.42 22.39
CA THR A 7 -5.83 8.23 20.95
C THR A 7 -4.80 7.15 20.56
N CYS A 8 -5.25 6.14 19.81
CA CYS A 8 -4.42 5.10 19.17
C CYS A 8 -3.43 5.73 18.16
N GLU A 9 -2.33 6.29 18.66
CA GLU A 9 -1.21 6.80 17.89
C GLU A 9 -0.06 5.79 18.01
N SER A 10 0.35 5.20 16.88
CA SER A 10 1.45 4.25 16.83
C SER A 10 2.78 5.00 16.82
N PHE A 11 3.67 4.73 17.78
CA PHE A 11 5.04 5.28 17.82
C PHE A 11 6.05 4.16 17.50
N ARG A 12 7.02 4.43 16.62
CA ARG A 12 8.13 3.49 16.38
C ARG A 12 9.25 3.78 17.38
N PHE A 13 9.73 2.73 18.04
CA PHE A 13 10.82 2.79 19.00
C PHE A 13 12.12 2.34 18.35
N THR A 14 13.18 3.15 18.40
CA THR A 14 14.51 2.78 17.92
C THR A 14 15.49 2.88 19.08
N GLN A 15 16.10 1.75 19.46
CA GLN A 15 17.11 1.71 20.52
C GLN A 15 18.47 2.15 19.96
N HIS A 16 18.97 3.27 20.47
CA HIS A 16 20.39 3.59 20.45
C HIS A 16 20.79 3.95 21.87
N SER A 17 21.93 3.41 22.31
CA SER A 17 22.45 3.43 23.68
C SER A 17 21.96 4.63 24.51
N SER A 18 21.11 4.32 25.48
CA SER A 18 20.61 5.20 26.55
C SER A 18 19.69 6.37 26.17
N VAL A 19 19.25 6.51 24.91
CA VAL A 19 18.31 7.58 24.49
C VAL A 19 17.09 6.99 23.78
N ILE A 20 15.90 7.22 24.34
CA ILE A 20 14.62 6.90 23.69
C ILE A 20 14.21 8.08 22.81
N VAL A 21 14.29 7.93 21.49
CA VAL A 21 13.75 8.91 20.55
C VAL A 21 12.30 8.56 20.22
N LEU A 22 11.36 9.37 20.72
CA LEU A 22 9.95 9.32 20.32
C LEU A 22 9.75 10.21 19.09
N SER A 23 9.88 9.64 17.90
CA SER A 23 9.51 10.35 16.68
C SER A 23 8.05 10.05 16.35
N LYS A 24 7.28 11.10 16.01
CA LYS A 24 5.92 10.93 15.48
C LYS A 24 6.02 10.03 14.24
N TYR A 25 5.38 8.87 14.27
CA TYR A 25 5.25 8.05 13.09
C TYR A 25 4.26 8.73 12.15
N ASP A 26 4.76 9.49 11.18
CA ASP A 26 3.91 10.09 10.16
C ASP A 26 3.36 8.97 9.28
N ARG A 27 2.15 8.51 9.62
CA ARG A 27 1.42 7.48 8.87
C ARG A 27 1.21 7.88 7.40
N LYS A 28 1.18 9.20 7.07
CA LYS A 28 1.05 9.67 5.68
C LYS A 28 2.33 9.45 4.88
N LYS A 29 3.50 9.34 5.53
CA LYS A 29 4.80 9.40 4.86
C LYS A 29 5.21 8.12 4.14
N LYS A 30 4.55 6.99 4.40
CA LYS A 30 4.77 5.75 3.62
C LYS A 30 3.68 5.51 2.58
N MET A 31 3.23 6.57 1.91
CA MET A 31 2.48 6.43 0.64
C MET A 31 3.48 6.07 -0.44
N THR A 32 3.85 4.79 -0.50
CA THR A 32 4.74 4.30 -1.55
C THR A 32 4.07 4.53 -2.89
N ILE A 33 4.82 5.04 -3.87
CA ILE A 33 4.27 5.40 -5.18
C ILE A 33 3.80 4.11 -5.85
N LEU A 34 2.49 3.89 -5.87
CA LEU A 34 1.90 2.73 -6.52
C LEU A 34 2.01 2.91 -8.03
N THR A 35 2.49 1.89 -8.73
CA THR A 35 2.61 1.91 -10.19
C THR A 35 1.51 1.10 -10.87
N SER A 36 1.19 1.42 -12.13
CA SER A 36 0.25 0.63 -12.94
C SER A 36 0.74 -0.81 -13.15
N ALA A 37 2.06 -1.00 -13.23
CA ALA A 37 2.67 -2.32 -13.31
C ALA A 37 2.43 -3.13 -12.04
N GLN A 38 2.63 -2.55 -10.85
CA GLN A 38 2.35 -3.22 -9.58
C GLN A 38 0.88 -3.58 -9.40
N ILE A 39 -0.06 -2.72 -9.82
CA ILE A 39 -1.49 -3.05 -9.75
C ILE A 39 -1.79 -4.28 -10.64
N ARG A 40 -1.30 -4.29 -11.88
CA ARG A 40 -1.50 -5.42 -12.81
C ARG A 40 -0.84 -6.69 -12.29
N ALA A 41 0.36 -6.60 -11.74
CA ALA A 41 1.10 -7.73 -11.17
C ALA A 41 0.41 -8.29 -9.93
N ALA A 42 0.00 -7.43 -8.99
CA ALA A 42 -0.78 -7.81 -7.81
C ALA A 42 -2.08 -8.52 -8.20
N ARG A 43 -2.78 -7.98 -9.20
CA ARG A 43 -4.01 -8.57 -9.72
C ARG A 43 -3.77 -9.94 -10.35
N ALA A 44 -2.67 -10.11 -11.08
CA ALA A 44 -2.29 -11.39 -11.67
C ALA A 44 -1.91 -12.42 -10.59
N LEU A 45 -1.22 -12.01 -9.52
CA LEU A 45 -0.89 -12.88 -8.39
C LEU A 45 -2.14 -13.41 -7.68
N LEU A 46 -3.19 -12.58 -7.56
CA LEU A 46 -4.44 -12.95 -6.92
C LEU A 46 -5.44 -13.67 -7.85
N ASP A 47 -5.10 -13.86 -9.12
CA ASP A 47 -6.02 -14.30 -10.18
C ASP A 47 -7.31 -13.47 -10.26
N TRP A 48 -7.19 -12.15 -10.05
CA TRP A 48 -8.32 -11.24 -10.08
C TRP A 48 -8.56 -10.67 -11.48
N THR A 49 -9.83 -10.51 -11.84
CA THR A 49 -10.22 -9.73 -13.03
C THR A 49 -10.30 -8.23 -12.69
N GLN A 50 -10.27 -7.33 -13.69
CA GLN A 50 -10.50 -5.89 -13.44
C GLN A 50 -11.84 -5.62 -12.74
N PRO A 51 -12.97 -6.27 -13.13
CA PRO A 51 -14.21 -6.18 -12.36
C PRO A 51 -14.08 -6.65 -10.92
N LYS A 52 -13.35 -7.74 -10.66
CA LYS A 52 -13.15 -8.23 -9.29
C LYS A 52 -12.40 -7.21 -8.43
N LEU A 53 -11.31 -6.64 -8.95
CA LEU A 53 -10.58 -5.58 -8.24
C LEU A 53 -11.47 -4.36 -7.99
N ALA A 54 -12.29 -3.95 -8.97
CA ALA A 54 -13.20 -2.83 -8.83
C ALA A 54 -14.24 -3.08 -7.73
N GLU A 55 -14.81 -4.29 -7.66
CA GLU A 55 -15.72 -4.72 -6.59
C GLU A 55 -15.04 -4.63 -5.22
N MET A 56 -13.86 -5.25 -5.07
CA MET A 56 -13.13 -5.29 -3.79
C MET A 56 -12.69 -3.90 -3.33
N ALA A 57 -12.35 -3.01 -4.27
CA ALA A 57 -11.99 -1.62 -3.99
C ALA A 57 -13.20 -0.67 -3.87
N LYS A 58 -14.44 -1.13 -4.11
CA LYS A 58 -15.66 -0.32 -4.18
C LYS A 58 -15.56 0.84 -5.18
N LEU A 59 -14.98 0.57 -6.35
CA LEU A 59 -14.78 1.52 -7.44
C LEU A 59 -15.47 1.04 -8.72
N SER A 60 -15.54 1.92 -9.72
CA SER A 60 -15.99 1.53 -11.06
C SER A 60 -14.86 0.84 -11.85
N VAL A 61 -15.20 -0.09 -12.74
CA VAL A 61 -14.23 -0.76 -13.64
C VAL A 61 -13.43 0.24 -14.48
N PRO A 62 -14.03 1.32 -15.05
CA PRO A 62 -13.26 2.34 -15.75
C PRO A 62 -12.21 3.05 -14.89
N THR A 63 -12.49 3.26 -13.59
CA THR A 63 -11.52 3.85 -12.65
C THR A 63 -10.30 2.93 -12.49
N VAL A 64 -10.53 1.62 -12.28
CA VAL A 64 -9.44 0.62 -12.20
C VAL A 64 -8.66 0.55 -13.51
N ARG A 65 -9.36 0.47 -14.65
CA ARG A 65 -8.73 0.45 -15.98
C ARG A 65 -7.86 1.68 -16.23
N ARG A 66 -8.27 2.86 -15.74
CA ARG A 66 -7.48 4.10 -15.84
C ARG A 66 -6.19 4.01 -15.03
N MET A 67 -6.25 3.47 -13.80
CA MET A 67 -5.08 3.29 -12.93
C MET A 67 -4.10 2.23 -13.43
N GLU A 68 -4.59 1.20 -14.12
CA GLU A 68 -3.73 0.20 -14.78
C GLU A 68 -3.12 0.69 -16.11
N GLY A 69 -3.58 1.84 -16.63
CA GLY A 69 -3.14 2.41 -17.90
C GLY A 69 -1.83 3.20 -17.83
N ALA A 70 -1.50 3.87 -18.94
CA ALA A 70 -0.24 4.62 -19.09
C ALA A 70 -0.09 5.79 -18.10
N ARG A 71 -1.20 6.46 -17.77
CA ARG A 71 -1.18 7.54 -16.77
C ARG A 71 -1.03 7.00 -15.33
N GLY A 72 -1.33 5.73 -15.11
CA GLY A 72 -1.17 5.09 -13.81
C GLY A 72 -2.09 5.65 -12.71
N PRO A 73 -1.75 5.38 -11.45
CA PRO A 73 -2.56 5.81 -10.30
C PRO A 73 -2.74 7.32 -10.16
N SER A 74 -1.84 8.14 -10.71
CA SER A 74 -1.97 9.62 -10.71
C SER A 74 -3.15 10.15 -11.51
N ALA A 75 -3.79 9.31 -12.34
CA ALA A 75 -5.02 9.64 -13.04
C ALA A 75 -6.30 9.47 -12.19
N SER A 76 -6.15 9.17 -10.90
CA SER A 76 -7.24 9.06 -9.92
C SER A 76 -6.91 9.82 -8.64
N THR A 77 -7.91 10.02 -7.78
CA THR A 77 -7.72 10.65 -6.46
C THR A 77 -6.89 9.74 -5.55
N GLU A 78 -6.16 10.33 -4.61
CA GLU A 78 -5.37 9.59 -3.61
C GLU A 78 -6.24 8.57 -2.84
N ALA A 79 -7.46 8.96 -2.49
CA ALA A 79 -8.42 8.07 -1.82
C ALA A 79 -8.76 6.81 -2.65
N ASN A 80 -8.89 6.94 -3.97
CA ASN A 80 -9.16 5.79 -4.84
C ASN A 80 -7.93 4.89 -5.01
N VAL A 81 -6.74 5.49 -5.07
CA VAL A 81 -5.47 4.75 -5.13
C VAL A 81 -5.26 3.95 -3.85
N ASP A 82 -5.52 4.57 -2.69
CA ASP A 82 -5.48 3.93 -1.37
C ASP A 82 -6.52 2.80 -1.26
N ALA A 83 -7.74 3.00 -1.78
CA ALA A 83 -8.76 1.94 -1.82
C ALA A 83 -8.31 0.72 -2.63
N VAL A 84 -7.68 0.92 -3.80
CA VAL A 84 -7.11 -0.18 -4.61
C VAL A 84 -5.97 -0.88 -3.90
N ARG A 85 -5.03 -0.12 -3.30
CA ARG A 85 -3.94 -0.68 -2.52
C ARG A 85 -4.47 -1.59 -1.42
N ARG A 86 -5.39 -1.09 -0.59
CA ARG A 86 -5.98 -1.85 0.52
C ARG A 86 -6.73 -3.09 0.07
N ALA A 87 -7.45 -3.01 -1.05
CA ALA A 87 -8.14 -4.17 -1.60
C ALA A 87 -7.16 -5.30 -1.98
N LEU A 88 -6.05 -4.95 -2.64
CA LEU A 88 -5.01 -5.91 -3.01
C LEU A 88 -4.26 -6.44 -1.78
N GLU A 89 -3.94 -5.59 -0.81
CA GLU A 89 -3.31 -5.97 0.46
C GLU A 89 -4.21 -6.92 1.28
N ALA A 90 -5.53 -6.67 1.31
CA ALA A 90 -6.50 -7.56 1.93
C ALA A 90 -6.61 -8.91 1.20
N GLY A 91 -6.27 -8.95 -0.10
CA GLY A 91 -6.11 -10.20 -0.86
C GLY A 91 -4.82 -10.97 -0.53
N GLY A 92 -3.90 -10.40 0.25
CA GLY A 92 -2.62 -11.02 0.62
C GLY A 92 -1.41 -10.55 -0.18
N VAL A 93 -1.55 -9.46 -0.93
CA VAL A 93 -0.42 -8.83 -1.63
C VAL A 93 0.35 -7.91 -0.70
N ILE A 94 1.68 -7.96 -0.76
CA ILE A 94 2.58 -6.95 -0.20
C ILE A 94 3.22 -6.20 -1.37
N PHE A 95 3.17 -4.87 -1.33
CA PHE A 95 3.94 -4.01 -2.24
C PHE A 95 5.36 -3.84 -1.68
N LEU A 96 6.35 -4.15 -2.52
CA LEU A 96 7.76 -4.00 -2.19
C LEU A 96 8.26 -2.65 -2.68
N ASP A 97 8.92 -1.91 -1.80
CA ASP A 97 9.59 -0.67 -2.15
C ASP A 97 10.88 -0.94 -2.93
N PRO A 98 11.25 -0.04 -3.87
CA PRO A 98 12.52 -0.15 -4.58
C PRO A 98 13.71 -0.09 -3.62
N GLU A 99 13.62 0.67 -2.53
CA GLU A 99 14.68 0.75 -1.50
C GLU A 99 14.76 -0.52 -0.62
N GLU A 100 13.69 -1.30 -0.54
CA GLU A 100 13.65 -2.56 0.22
C GLU A 100 14.14 -3.76 -0.61
N SER A 101 14.37 -3.58 -1.91
CA SER A 101 14.79 -4.61 -2.84
C SER A 101 16.28 -4.46 -3.15
N LYS A 102 17.12 -5.38 -2.63
CA LYS A 102 18.60 -5.30 -2.79
C LYS A 102 19.07 -5.22 -4.24
N ASP A 103 18.36 -5.87 -5.17
CA ASP A 103 18.75 -6.01 -6.58
C ASP A 103 17.59 -5.72 -7.57
N GLY A 104 16.58 -4.93 -7.18
CA GLY A 104 15.35 -4.80 -7.98
C GLY A 104 14.60 -3.46 -7.84
N GLY A 105 13.64 -3.26 -8.76
CA GLY A 105 12.69 -2.14 -8.72
C GLY A 105 11.43 -2.45 -7.89
N PRO A 106 10.39 -1.60 -7.99
CA PRO A 106 9.12 -1.81 -7.29
C PRO A 106 8.52 -3.19 -7.59
N GLY A 107 8.13 -3.91 -6.54
CA GLY A 107 7.69 -5.30 -6.64
C GLY A 107 6.35 -5.56 -5.97
N VAL A 108 5.86 -6.79 -6.12
CA VAL A 108 4.70 -7.34 -5.41
C VAL A 108 5.02 -8.77 -4.98
N ARG A 109 4.52 -9.18 -3.81
CA ARG A 109 4.71 -10.52 -3.24
C ARG A 109 3.41 -11.02 -2.62
N LEU A 110 3.15 -12.32 -2.67
CA LEU A 110 2.08 -12.97 -1.91
C LEU A 110 2.59 -13.46 -0.55
N ILE A 111 1.73 -13.39 0.47
CA ILE A 111 2.06 -13.83 1.84
C ILE A 111 1.79 -15.32 2.07
N PHE A 112 0.89 -15.94 1.30
CA PHE A 112 0.45 -17.32 1.50
C PHE A 112 0.77 -18.20 0.30
#